data_AF-A0A4V1VP56-F1
#
_entry.id   AF-A0A4V1VP56-F1
#
_cell.length_a   1.000
_cell.length_b   1.000
_cell.length_c   1.000
_cell.angle_alpha   90.00
_cell.angle_beta   90.00
_cell.angle_gamma   90.00
#
_symmetry.space_group_name_H-M   'P 1'
#
loop_
_entity.id
_entity.type
_entity.pdbx_description
1 polymer ?
#
loop_
_entity_poly.entity_id
_entity_poly.type
_entity_poly.pdbx_seq_one_letter_code
_entity_poly.pdbx_strand_id
1 'polypeptide(L)'
;MPDSPAGSPLAAPPAPTLDLFFAALGVDPQEPLRDLVRGARSLRGHLAPLILSVAAHQGAALGSGSRDEVRRMRVRVDDYRELAALLSADVPGVRVLKGPSLADHYPSEVLRPSGDLDAYVPDEAALWQAVATVLRARPVSDVDVTVLGSGARVHWVVVLRWPAQDPVLDPDHRVELVTFAYPGEPGVLPVRAEPPPDQVTCDLLAIAEEAFQRPFSVKDVLDLALALNSPGCPPPAALAEAADRYRLAPELLRLSRTLHDTHALPSPVNDRLLTLLRGPAARGLAERRAREAAPPEPERAWTREPCLNSGRSLHGLRLPAGPTPGPDTEVCFHPFADGVLLRCPVGDFLMVGTELVDPAAYHAALVELRRLRALNGARP
;
A
#
# COMPACT_ATOMS: atom_id res chain seq x y z
N MET A 1 31.97 32.09 -13.51
CA MET A 1 31.19 30.85 -13.33
C MET A 1 32.20 29.76 -13.02
N PRO A 2 32.27 29.25 -11.77
CA PRO A 2 33.20 28.18 -11.47
C PRO A 2 32.58 26.85 -11.95
N ASP A 3 33.37 26.11 -12.72
CA ASP A 3 33.05 24.77 -13.18
C ASP A 3 32.78 23.86 -11.97
N SER A 4 31.54 23.37 -11.86
CA SER A 4 31.23 22.29 -10.93
C SER A 4 31.97 21.04 -11.41
N PRO A 5 32.77 20.38 -10.55
CA PRO A 5 33.48 19.18 -10.95
C PRO A 5 32.44 18.12 -11.30
N ALA A 6 32.54 17.58 -12.52
CA ALA A 6 31.76 16.43 -12.97
C ALA A 6 31.96 15.31 -11.95
N GLY A 7 30.95 15.07 -11.11
CA GLY A 7 30.96 14.00 -10.13
C GLY A 7 31.17 12.68 -10.86
N SER A 8 32.15 11.89 -10.42
CA SER A 8 32.34 10.52 -10.88
C SER A 8 31.00 9.78 -10.91
N PRO A 9 30.72 8.96 -11.93
CA PRO A 9 29.48 8.21 -11.99
C PRO A 9 29.32 7.41 -10.70
N LEU A 10 28.18 7.62 -10.02
CA LEU A 10 27.83 6.85 -8.84
C LEU A 10 27.90 5.37 -9.21
N ALA A 11 28.65 4.59 -8.44
CA ALA A 11 28.72 3.15 -8.62
C ALA A 11 27.29 2.58 -8.59
N ALA A 12 26.99 1.65 -9.49
CA ALA A 12 25.70 0.98 -9.51
C ALA A 12 25.43 0.38 -8.12
N PRO A 13 24.19 0.47 -7.61
CA PRO A 13 23.84 -0.11 -6.33
C PRO A 13 24.20 -1.60 -6.31
N PRO A 14 24.71 -2.13 -5.18
CA PRO A 14 25.01 -3.54 -5.08
C PRO A 14 23.74 -4.36 -5.34
N ALA A 15 23.82 -5.27 -6.31
CA ALA A 15 22.71 -6.18 -6.61
C ALA A 15 22.41 -7.08 -5.40
N PRO A 16 21.14 -7.44 -5.15
CA PRO A 16 20.80 -8.40 -4.10
C PRO A 16 21.48 -9.75 -4.39
N THR A 17 22.03 -10.38 -3.34
CA THR A 17 22.75 -11.66 -3.42
C THR A 17 22.07 -12.74 -2.59
N LEU A 18 22.38 -14.01 -2.85
CA LEU A 18 21.91 -15.10 -1.98
C LEU A 18 22.47 -14.99 -0.56
N ASP A 19 23.74 -14.59 -0.39
CA ASP A 19 24.38 -14.42 0.92
C ASP A 19 23.61 -13.44 1.81
N LEU A 20 23.08 -12.37 1.22
CA LEU A 20 22.21 -11.43 1.91
C LEU A 20 20.97 -12.13 2.48
N PHE A 21 20.31 -12.98 1.68
CA PHE A 21 19.09 -13.66 2.12
C PHE A 21 19.38 -14.77 3.14
N PHE A 22 20.49 -15.50 3.00
CA PHE A 22 20.96 -16.44 4.01
C PHE A 22 21.15 -15.74 5.36
N ALA A 23 21.91 -14.64 5.39
CA ALA A 23 22.13 -13.86 6.59
C ALA A 23 20.81 -13.29 7.16
N ALA A 24 19.97 -12.69 6.32
CA ALA A 24 18.75 -12.03 6.75
C ALA A 24 17.68 -13.00 7.28
N LEU A 25 17.67 -14.24 6.80
CA LEU A 25 16.77 -15.30 7.29
C LEU A 25 17.41 -16.19 8.36
N GLY A 26 18.65 -15.90 8.78
CA GLY A 26 19.37 -16.69 9.77
C GLY A 26 19.64 -18.13 9.33
N VAL A 27 19.75 -18.36 8.02
CA VAL A 27 20.06 -19.67 7.44
C VAL A 27 21.57 -19.71 7.20
N ASP A 28 22.23 -20.77 7.68
CA ASP A 28 23.66 -20.96 7.45
C ASP A 28 23.92 -21.02 5.93
N PRO A 29 24.87 -20.23 5.37
CA PRO A 29 25.18 -20.22 3.94
C PRO A 29 25.71 -21.55 3.40
N GLN A 30 26.10 -22.50 4.26
CA GLN A 30 26.42 -23.87 3.87
C GLN A 30 25.19 -24.76 3.68
N GLU A 31 24.02 -24.32 4.13
CA GLU A 31 22.78 -25.07 3.96
C GLU A 31 22.28 -25.00 2.49
N PRO A 32 21.59 -26.05 2.02
CA PRO A 32 21.04 -26.05 0.67
C PRO A 32 20.06 -24.90 0.40
N LEU A 33 20.08 -24.35 -0.83
CA LEU A 33 19.14 -23.31 -1.29
C LEU A 33 17.66 -23.64 -1.02
N ARG A 34 17.28 -24.93 -1.02
CA ARG A 34 15.92 -25.37 -0.69
C ARG A 34 15.48 -24.96 0.72
N ASP A 35 16.39 -24.88 1.67
CA ASP A 35 16.09 -24.58 3.07
C ASP A 35 15.91 -23.07 3.24
N LEU A 36 16.72 -22.26 2.54
CA LEU A 36 16.48 -20.83 2.37
C LEU A 36 15.09 -20.53 1.76
N VAL A 37 14.76 -21.18 0.64
CA VAL A 37 13.46 -21.00 -0.04
C VAL A 37 12.30 -21.45 0.85
N ARG A 38 12.45 -22.55 1.61
CA ARG A 38 11.43 -23.01 2.56
C ARG A 38 11.22 -21.99 3.69
N GLY A 39 12.30 -21.44 4.24
CA GLY A 39 12.25 -20.34 5.21
C GLY A 39 11.50 -19.14 4.65
N ALA A 40 11.82 -18.72 3.42
CA ALA A 40 11.15 -17.60 2.77
C ALA A 40 9.65 -17.82 2.54
N ARG A 41 9.21 -19.05 2.21
CA ARG A 41 7.79 -19.38 2.06
C ARG A 41 7.01 -19.40 3.38
N SER A 42 7.70 -19.60 4.51
CA SER A 42 7.08 -19.53 5.83
C SER A 42 6.77 -18.09 6.27
N LEU A 43 7.41 -17.12 5.62
CA LEU A 43 7.18 -15.70 5.86
C LEU A 43 6.02 -15.18 4.99
N ARG A 44 5.35 -14.14 5.49
CA ARG A 44 4.39 -13.38 4.70
C ARG A 44 5.13 -12.52 3.67
N GLY A 45 4.45 -12.21 2.57
CA GLY A 45 5.04 -11.42 1.48
C GLY A 45 5.88 -12.31 0.56
N HIS A 46 5.81 -12.05 -0.73
CA HIS A 46 6.32 -12.89 -1.82
C HIS A 46 7.86 -13.02 -1.89
N LEU A 47 8.55 -13.31 -0.78
CA LEU A 47 10.00 -13.36 -0.68
C LEU A 47 10.62 -14.52 -1.45
N ALA A 48 9.94 -15.68 -1.50
CA ALA A 48 10.45 -16.84 -2.23
C ALA A 48 10.66 -16.57 -3.74
N PRO A 49 9.71 -15.98 -4.49
CA PRO A 49 9.95 -15.53 -5.86
C PRO A 49 11.15 -14.60 -6.04
N LEU A 50 11.38 -13.66 -5.11
CA LEU A 50 12.55 -12.77 -5.14
C LEU A 50 13.85 -13.57 -5.02
N ILE A 51 13.96 -14.42 -4.00
CA ILE A 51 15.15 -15.26 -3.78
C ILE A 51 15.42 -16.18 -4.96
N LEU A 52 14.37 -16.82 -5.51
CA LEU A 52 14.50 -17.68 -6.68
C LEU A 52 14.99 -16.89 -7.90
N SER A 53 14.50 -15.66 -8.11
CA SER A 53 14.97 -14.81 -9.21
C SER A 53 16.44 -14.42 -9.06
N VAL A 54 16.88 -14.09 -7.83
CA VAL A 54 18.29 -13.83 -7.51
C VAL A 54 19.15 -15.07 -7.71
N ALA A 55 18.68 -16.24 -7.26
CA ALA A 55 19.37 -17.51 -7.47
C ALA A 55 19.59 -17.78 -8.96
N ALA A 56 18.55 -17.61 -9.79
CA ALA A 56 18.65 -17.77 -11.24
C ALA A 56 19.64 -16.77 -11.86
N HIS A 57 19.60 -15.50 -11.45
CA HIS A 57 20.54 -14.48 -11.90
C HIS A 57 21.99 -14.83 -11.55
N GLN A 58 22.22 -15.41 -10.37
CA GLN A 58 23.53 -15.90 -9.93
C GLN A 58 23.92 -17.28 -10.51
N GLY A 59 23.16 -17.79 -11.48
CA GLY A 59 23.50 -19.02 -12.21
C GLY A 59 23.07 -20.33 -11.54
N ALA A 60 22.27 -20.28 -10.47
CA ALA A 60 21.74 -21.48 -9.84
C ALA A 60 20.75 -22.20 -10.77
N ALA A 61 20.89 -23.53 -10.88
CA ALA A 61 19.98 -24.36 -11.65
C ALA A 61 18.65 -24.55 -10.91
N LEU A 62 17.60 -23.83 -11.34
CA LEU A 62 16.26 -23.99 -10.79
C LEU A 62 15.52 -25.16 -11.44
N GLY A 63 14.79 -25.95 -10.66
CA GLY A 63 13.86 -26.97 -11.17
C GLY A 63 12.59 -26.37 -11.80
N SER A 64 11.77 -27.19 -12.47
CA SER A 64 10.54 -26.75 -13.14
C SER A 64 9.57 -26.01 -12.22
N GLY A 65 9.34 -26.49 -11.01
CA GLY A 65 8.44 -25.84 -10.04
C GLY A 65 8.91 -24.45 -9.63
N SER A 66 10.20 -24.28 -9.32
CA SER A 66 10.77 -22.98 -8.96
C SER A 66 10.77 -21.99 -10.13
N ARG A 67 11.06 -22.47 -11.36
CA ARG A 67 10.97 -21.63 -12.56
C ARG A 67 9.53 -21.19 -12.82
N ASP A 68 8.57 -22.08 -12.60
CA ASP A 68 7.16 -21.77 -12.77
C ASP A 68 6.67 -20.73 -11.75
N GLU A 69 7.09 -20.84 -10.49
CA GLU A 69 6.80 -19.84 -9.46
C GLU A 69 7.32 -18.44 -9.82
N VAL A 70 8.57 -18.34 -10.30
CA VAL A 70 9.13 -17.07 -10.79
C VAL A 70 8.37 -16.56 -12.02
N ARG A 71 8.00 -17.45 -12.95
CA ARG A 71 7.22 -17.11 -14.15
C ARG A 71 5.85 -16.54 -13.77
N ARG A 72 5.10 -17.18 -12.89
CA ARG A 72 3.77 -16.71 -12.45
C ARG A 72 3.86 -15.37 -11.73
N MET A 73 4.85 -15.18 -10.87
CA MET A 73 5.08 -13.87 -10.23
C MET A 73 5.45 -12.78 -11.25
N ARG A 74 6.25 -13.11 -12.28
CA ARG A 74 6.58 -12.16 -13.36
C ARG A 74 5.33 -11.75 -14.14
N VAL A 75 4.48 -12.71 -14.51
CA VAL A 75 3.19 -12.43 -15.17
C VAL A 75 2.34 -11.49 -14.32
N ARG A 76 2.25 -11.70 -13.00
CA ARG A 76 1.54 -10.79 -12.10
C ARG A 76 2.13 -9.38 -12.07
N VAL A 77 3.45 -9.26 -11.94
CA VAL A 77 4.12 -7.96 -11.90
C VAL A 77 3.95 -7.21 -13.23
N ASP A 78 4.02 -7.93 -14.36
CA ASP A 78 3.80 -7.34 -15.69
C ASP A 78 2.35 -6.88 -15.86
N ASP A 79 1.37 -7.64 -15.37
CA ASP A 79 -0.04 -7.25 -15.34
C ASP A 79 -0.27 -5.97 -14.52
N TYR A 80 0.35 -5.85 -13.35
CA TYR A 80 0.27 -4.62 -12.55
C TYR A 80 0.99 -3.44 -13.20
N ARG A 81 2.09 -3.65 -13.93
CA ARG A 81 2.77 -2.60 -14.68
C ARG A 81 1.89 -2.09 -15.84
N GLU A 82 1.23 -3.00 -16.55
CA GLU A 82 0.28 -2.66 -17.61
C GLU A 82 -0.89 -1.84 -17.04
N LEU A 83 -1.48 -2.31 -15.94
CA LEU A 83 -2.60 -1.62 -15.31
C LEU A 83 -2.20 -0.25 -14.73
N ALA A 84 -1.01 -0.13 -14.16
CA ALA A 84 -0.43 1.14 -13.74
C ALA A 84 -0.33 2.14 -14.91
N ALA A 85 0.17 1.69 -16.06
CA ALA A 85 0.25 2.53 -17.25
C ALA A 85 -1.13 2.96 -17.77
N LEU A 86 -2.11 2.05 -17.76
CA LEU A 86 -3.50 2.36 -18.11
C LEU A 86 -4.11 3.40 -17.16
N LEU A 87 -3.94 3.23 -15.85
CA LEU A 87 -4.41 4.19 -14.86
C LEU A 87 -3.78 5.57 -15.09
N SER A 88 -2.46 5.65 -15.26
CA SER A 88 -1.76 6.91 -15.52
C SER A 88 -2.19 7.60 -16.80
N ALA A 89 -2.56 6.85 -17.84
CA ALA A 89 -3.07 7.40 -19.08
C ALA A 89 -4.51 7.91 -18.95
N ASP A 90 -5.36 7.18 -18.23
CA ASP A 90 -6.80 7.46 -18.14
C ASP A 90 -7.16 8.46 -17.04
N VAL A 91 -6.40 8.54 -15.94
CA VAL A 91 -6.79 9.24 -14.71
C VAL A 91 -5.79 10.35 -14.35
N PRO A 92 -6.12 11.62 -14.62
CA PRO A 92 -5.24 12.73 -14.27
C PRO A 92 -4.90 12.76 -12.78
N GLY A 93 -3.61 12.86 -12.46
CA GLY A 93 -3.12 12.98 -11.09
C GLY A 93 -3.03 11.67 -10.31
N VAL A 94 -3.36 10.52 -10.91
CA VAL A 94 -3.10 9.22 -10.27
C VAL A 94 -1.60 9.01 -10.08
N ARG A 95 -1.24 8.40 -8.96
CA ARG A 95 0.14 8.04 -8.64
C ARG A 95 0.19 6.63 -8.10
N VAL A 96 0.96 5.79 -8.77
CA VAL A 96 1.26 4.45 -8.27
C VAL A 96 2.20 4.57 -7.09
N LEU A 97 1.91 3.80 -6.04
CA LEU A 97 2.70 3.76 -4.81
C LEU A 97 3.46 2.44 -4.75
N LYS A 98 4.75 2.51 -4.39
CA LYS A 98 5.64 1.39 -4.10
C LYS A 98 5.84 0.39 -5.25
N GLY A 99 4.87 -0.49 -5.48
CA GLY A 99 5.01 -1.76 -6.21
C GLY A 99 5.84 -1.67 -7.51
N PRO A 100 5.24 -1.15 -8.59
CA PRO A 100 5.93 -0.90 -9.85
C PRO A 100 7.07 0.12 -9.78
N SER A 101 6.91 1.24 -9.05
CA SER A 101 7.92 2.31 -9.04
C SER A 101 9.24 1.90 -8.38
N LEU A 102 9.18 1.13 -7.29
CA LEU A 102 10.38 0.58 -6.64
C LEU A 102 11.01 -0.56 -7.44
N ALA A 103 10.26 -1.23 -8.32
CA ALA A 103 10.81 -2.29 -9.16
C ALA A 103 11.84 -1.76 -10.16
N ASP A 104 11.73 -0.50 -10.58
CA ASP A 104 12.68 0.15 -11.49
C ASP A 104 14.07 0.37 -10.86
N HIS A 105 14.19 0.21 -9.54
CA HIS A 105 15.47 0.27 -8.83
C HIS A 105 16.18 -1.09 -8.71
N TYR A 106 15.50 -2.18 -9.06
CA TYR A 106 16.12 -3.52 -9.05
C TYR A 106 16.90 -3.76 -10.34
N PRO A 107 17.95 -4.60 -10.32
CA PRO A 107 18.56 -5.11 -11.54
C PRO A 107 17.49 -5.77 -12.43
N SER A 108 17.57 -5.55 -13.73
CA SER A 108 16.54 -5.99 -14.69
C SER A 108 16.26 -7.49 -14.69
N GLU A 109 17.25 -8.28 -14.28
CA GLU A 109 17.23 -9.74 -14.20
C GLU A 109 16.61 -10.24 -12.89
N VAL A 110 16.51 -9.38 -11.87
CA VAL A 110 15.97 -9.69 -10.55
C VAL A 110 14.52 -9.22 -10.48
N LEU A 111 13.63 -10.12 -10.08
CA LEU A 111 12.21 -9.83 -9.96
C LEU A 111 11.92 -9.21 -8.60
N ARG A 112 11.51 -7.94 -8.56
CA ARG A 112 10.83 -7.39 -7.37
C ARG A 112 9.36 -7.86 -7.37
N PRO A 113 8.96 -8.73 -6.45
CA PRO A 113 7.59 -9.24 -6.43
C PRO A 113 6.62 -8.21 -5.86
N SER A 114 5.39 -8.19 -6.39
CA SER A 114 4.29 -7.35 -5.91
C SER A 114 3.04 -8.21 -5.72
N GLY A 115 2.44 -8.14 -4.53
CA GLY A 115 1.20 -8.87 -4.23
C GLY A 115 -0.04 -8.14 -4.75
N ASP A 116 0.01 -6.82 -4.70
CA ASP A 116 -1.01 -5.86 -5.07
C ASP A 116 -0.43 -4.68 -5.85
N LEU A 117 -1.33 -3.84 -6.37
CA LEU A 117 -1.05 -2.53 -6.93
C LEU A 117 -1.75 -1.46 -6.09
N ASP A 118 -0.97 -0.62 -5.41
CA ASP A 118 -1.46 0.53 -4.64
C ASP A 118 -1.41 1.78 -5.53
N ALA A 119 -2.50 2.56 -5.57
CA ALA A 119 -2.51 3.85 -6.28
C ALA A 119 -3.28 4.93 -5.52
N TYR A 120 -2.65 6.09 -5.41
CA TYR A 120 -3.25 7.33 -4.94
C TYR A 120 -3.98 8.04 -6.08
N VAL A 121 -5.16 8.58 -5.80
CA VAL A 121 -5.92 9.48 -6.68
C VAL A 121 -6.27 10.78 -5.94
N PRO A 122 -6.33 11.93 -6.64
CA PRO A 122 -6.43 13.24 -5.98
C PRO A 122 -7.77 13.51 -5.29
N ASP A 123 -8.85 12.93 -5.80
CA ASP A 123 -10.20 13.16 -5.30
C ASP A 123 -11.15 12.00 -5.63
N GLU A 124 -12.40 12.14 -5.22
CA GLU A 124 -13.46 11.15 -5.42
C GLU A 124 -13.81 10.94 -6.90
N ALA A 125 -13.79 11.98 -7.73
CA ALA A 125 -14.10 11.83 -9.14
C ALA A 125 -13.00 11.01 -9.85
N ALA A 126 -11.74 11.32 -9.56
CA ALA A 126 -10.60 10.55 -10.04
C ALA A 126 -10.61 9.10 -9.53
N LEU A 127 -11.06 8.87 -8.28
CA LEU A 127 -11.25 7.52 -7.74
C LEU A 127 -12.24 6.71 -8.58
N TRP A 128 -13.44 7.22 -8.84
CA TRP A 128 -14.42 6.47 -9.61
C TRP A 128 -14.03 6.30 -11.07
N GLN A 129 -13.29 7.25 -11.64
CA GLN A 129 -12.68 7.09 -12.95
C GLN A 129 -11.65 5.95 -12.97
N ALA A 130 -10.76 5.89 -11.97
CA ALA A 130 -9.78 4.81 -11.82
C ALA A 130 -10.46 3.45 -11.62
N VAL A 131 -11.48 3.38 -10.76
CA VAL A 131 -12.30 2.18 -10.57
C VAL A 131 -12.90 1.72 -11.91
N ALA A 132 -13.52 2.64 -12.66
CA ALA A 132 -14.09 2.31 -13.96
C ALA A 132 -13.03 1.81 -14.95
N THR A 133 -11.82 2.38 -14.95
CA THR A 133 -10.70 1.89 -15.77
C THR A 133 -10.32 0.45 -15.39
N VAL A 134 -10.19 0.12 -14.11
CA VAL A 134 -9.89 -1.25 -13.67
C VAL A 134 -11.02 -2.22 -14.06
N LEU A 135 -12.28 -1.86 -13.82
CA LEU A 135 -13.45 -2.70 -14.15
C LEU A 135 -13.56 -3.00 -15.65
N ARG A 136 -13.16 -2.06 -16.53
CA ARG A 136 -13.10 -2.30 -17.99
C ARG A 136 -11.94 -3.21 -18.38
N ALA A 137 -10.81 -3.09 -17.67
CA ALA A 137 -9.57 -3.76 -18.04
C ALA A 137 -9.43 -5.17 -17.45
N ARG A 138 -10.10 -5.47 -16.34
CA ARG A 138 -9.89 -6.71 -15.56
C ARG A 138 -11.22 -7.32 -15.09
N PRO A 139 -11.29 -8.66 -14.95
CA PRO A 139 -12.52 -9.37 -14.57
C PRO A 139 -12.73 -9.31 -13.04
N VAL A 140 -12.93 -8.11 -12.50
CA VAL A 140 -13.14 -7.89 -11.06
C VAL A 140 -14.34 -8.70 -10.55
N SER A 141 -14.09 -9.56 -9.57
CA SER A 141 -15.10 -10.43 -8.96
C SER A 141 -15.52 -9.93 -7.56
N ASP A 142 -14.65 -9.17 -6.89
CA ASP A 142 -14.87 -8.71 -5.53
C ASP A 142 -14.41 -7.25 -5.34
N VAL A 143 -15.16 -6.52 -4.50
CA VAL A 143 -14.94 -5.09 -4.25
C VAL A 143 -15.20 -4.77 -2.78
N ASP A 144 -14.19 -4.25 -2.10
CA ASP A 144 -14.34 -3.64 -0.78
C ASP A 144 -14.30 -2.11 -0.89
N VAL A 145 -15.12 -1.46 -0.07
CA VAL A 145 -15.08 0.01 0.09
C VAL A 145 -14.87 0.32 1.55
N THR A 146 -13.87 1.12 1.86
CA THR A 146 -13.65 1.71 3.18
C THR A 146 -13.65 3.22 3.08
N VAL A 147 -14.26 3.86 4.06
CA VAL A 147 -14.36 5.32 4.17
C VAL A 147 -13.70 5.74 5.47
N LEU A 148 -12.88 6.78 5.41
CA LEU A 148 -12.15 7.31 6.55
C LEU A 148 -12.45 8.80 6.71
N GLY A 149 -12.75 9.21 7.92
CA GLY A 149 -12.88 10.61 8.29
C GLY A 149 -11.54 11.29 8.54
N SER A 150 -11.37 12.54 8.12
CA SER A 150 -10.29 13.39 8.64
C SER A 150 -10.72 14.86 8.65
N GLY A 151 -11.19 15.32 9.81
CA GLY A 151 -11.80 16.64 9.95
C GLY A 151 -13.04 16.78 9.04
N ALA A 152 -13.03 17.79 8.16
CA ALA A 152 -14.13 18.01 7.21
C ALA A 152 -14.03 17.17 5.92
N ARG A 153 -12.99 16.34 5.76
CA ARG A 153 -12.75 15.57 4.53
C ARG A 153 -13.11 14.10 4.70
N VAL A 154 -13.60 13.52 3.61
CA VAL A 154 -13.85 12.09 3.46
C VAL A 154 -12.74 11.51 2.61
N HIS A 155 -12.15 10.43 3.10
CA HIS A 155 -11.12 9.67 2.42
C HIS A 155 -11.66 8.29 2.06
N TRP A 156 -11.20 7.75 0.96
CA TRP A 156 -11.70 6.52 0.36
C TRP A 156 -10.55 5.53 0.22
N VAL A 157 -10.90 4.25 0.42
CA VAL A 157 -10.12 3.09 0.00
C VAL A 157 -11.08 2.20 -0.77
N VAL A 158 -10.78 1.91 -2.03
CA VAL A 158 -11.51 0.94 -2.84
C VAL A 158 -10.55 -0.17 -3.22
N VAL A 159 -10.83 -1.39 -2.79
CA VAL A 159 -10.03 -2.57 -3.12
C VAL A 159 -10.79 -3.41 -4.13
N LEU A 160 -10.18 -3.65 -5.28
CA LEU A 160 -10.74 -4.42 -6.39
C LEU A 160 -9.93 -5.72 -6.51
N ARG A 161 -10.61 -6.87 -6.56
CA ARG A 161 -9.96 -8.18 -6.68
C ARG A 161 -10.50 -9.01 -7.84
N TRP A 162 -9.61 -9.80 -8.43
CA TRP A 162 -9.97 -10.80 -9.45
C TRP A 162 -9.09 -12.04 -9.33
N PRO A 163 -9.56 -13.22 -9.78
CA PRO A 163 -8.84 -14.46 -9.63
C PRO A 163 -7.44 -14.44 -10.27
N ALA A 164 -6.48 -15.07 -9.62
CA ALA A 164 -5.19 -15.39 -10.23
C ALA A 164 -5.33 -16.42 -11.37
N GLN A 165 -4.29 -16.56 -12.19
CA GLN A 165 -4.23 -17.62 -13.21
C GLN A 165 -4.35 -19.02 -12.59
N ASP A 166 -3.73 -19.23 -11.42
CA ASP A 166 -3.86 -20.44 -10.61
C ASP A 166 -4.37 -20.06 -9.20
N PRO A 167 -5.70 -20.03 -8.98
CA PRO A 167 -6.28 -19.67 -7.69
C PRO A 167 -5.98 -20.64 -6.55
N VAL A 168 -5.43 -21.84 -6.85
CA VAL A 168 -5.04 -22.81 -5.81
C VAL A 168 -3.68 -22.46 -5.23
N LEU A 169 -2.78 -21.92 -6.05
CA LEU A 169 -1.40 -21.63 -5.65
C LEU A 169 -1.14 -20.16 -5.35
N ASP A 170 -1.81 -19.26 -6.06
CA ASP A 170 -1.53 -17.84 -6.01
C ASP A 170 -2.75 -17.07 -5.45
N PRO A 171 -2.54 -16.06 -4.60
CA PRO A 171 -3.64 -15.22 -4.11
C PRO A 171 -4.26 -14.43 -5.27
N ASP A 172 -5.50 -14.01 -5.15
CA ASP A 172 -6.15 -13.14 -6.14
C ASP A 172 -5.30 -11.90 -6.48
N HIS A 173 -5.47 -11.37 -7.68
CA HIS A 173 -4.98 -10.03 -7.99
C HIS A 173 -5.75 -9.01 -7.15
N ARG A 174 -5.06 -7.93 -6.77
CA ARG A 174 -5.60 -6.89 -5.91
C ARG A 174 -5.08 -5.53 -6.36
N VAL A 175 -6.00 -4.59 -6.51
CA VAL A 175 -5.69 -3.17 -6.69
C VAL A 175 -6.35 -2.40 -5.56
N GLU A 176 -5.59 -1.53 -4.91
CA GLU A 176 -6.07 -0.64 -3.87
C GLU A 176 -5.97 0.81 -4.37
N LEU A 177 -7.11 1.47 -4.48
CA LEU A 177 -7.24 2.86 -4.92
C LEU A 177 -7.61 3.74 -3.72
N VAL A 178 -6.80 4.75 -3.42
CA VAL A 178 -6.93 5.57 -2.21
C VAL A 178 -6.92 7.08 -2.51
N THR A 179 -7.71 7.85 -1.75
CA THR A 179 -7.70 9.34 -1.83
C THR A 179 -6.83 10.00 -0.75
N PHE A 180 -5.87 9.26 -0.22
CA PHE A 180 -4.88 9.75 0.74
C PHE A 180 -3.55 9.03 0.54
N ALA A 181 -2.45 9.69 0.86
CA ALA A 181 -1.12 9.11 0.74
C ALA A 181 -0.82 8.11 1.86
N TYR A 182 -1.13 8.48 3.12
CA TYR A 182 -0.78 7.68 4.29
C TYR A 182 -1.93 7.67 5.32
N PRO A 183 -2.51 6.50 5.66
CA PRO A 183 -3.70 6.39 6.51
C PRO A 183 -3.45 6.87 7.96
N GLY A 184 -2.24 6.72 8.46
CA GLY A 184 -1.93 6.98 9.86
C GLY A 184 -2.23 5.79 10.74
N GLU A 185 -2.25 6.08 12.04
CA GLU A 185 -2.57 5.13 13.09
C GLU A 185 -3.67 5.79 13.94
N PRO A 186 -4.87 5.21 14.03
CA PRO A 186 -5.98 5.81 14.75
C PRO A 186 -5.59 6.29 16.16
N GLY A 187 -5.87 7.55 16.46
CA GLY A 187 -5.51 8.18 17.75
C GLY A 187 -4.04 8.58 17.92
N VAL A 188 -3.13 8.08 17.08
CA VAL A 188 -1.68 8.35 17.18
C VAL A 188 -1.23 9.30 16.07
N LEU A 189 -1.54 9.00 14.81
CA LEU A 189 -1.18 9.80 13.64
C LEU A 189 -2.40 10.05 12.75
N PRO A 190 -2.65 11.33 12.38
CA PRO A 190 -3.74 11.64 11.48
C PRO A 190 -3.44 11.16 10.05
N VAL A 191 -4.49 11.02 9.26
CA VAL A 191 -4.42 10.84 7.81
C VAL A 191 -3.61 11.96 7.18
N ARG A 192 -2.71 11.60 6.27
CA ARG A 192 -1.99 12.55 5.40
C ARG A 192 -2.48 12.36 3.98
N ALA A 193 -3.33 13.30 3.55
CA ALA A 193 -4.01 13.22 2.26
C ALA A 193 -3.06 13.30 1.08
N GLU A 194 -2.18 14.31 1.06
CA GLU A 194 -1.40 14.64 -0.13
C GLU A 194 -0.03 13.95 -0.14
N PRO A 195 0.35 13.21 -1.20
CA PRO A 195 1.64 12.57 -1.29
C PRO A 195 2.77 13.58 -1.53
N PRO A 196 4.01 13.29 -1.08
CA PRO A 196 5.18 14.10 -1.41
C PRO A 196 5.34 14.24 -2.93
N PRO A 197 5.72 15.41 -3.47
CA PRO A 197 5.75 15.64 -4.92
C PRO A 197 6.75 14.72 -5.65
N ASP A 198 7.86 14.40 -4.99
CA ASP A 198 8.86 13.46 -5.50
C ASP A 198 8.41 12.00 -5.31
N GLN A 199 8.55 11.18 -6.36
CA GLN A 199 8.05 9.81 -6.37
C GLN A 199 8.88 8.89 -5.44
N VAL A 200 10.21 9.01 -5.45
CA VAL A 200 11.07 8.18 -4.58
C VAL A 200 10.78 8.47 -3.11
N THR A 201 10.60 9.74 -2.74
CA THR A 201 10.18 10.15 -1.40
C THR A 201 8.83 9.55 -1.05
N CYS A 202 7.86 9.61 -1.96
CA CYS A 202 6.54 9.04 -1.77
C CYS A 202 6.62 7.54 -1.48
N ASP A 203 7.41 6.80 -2.25
CA ASP A 203 7.54 5.36 -2.09
C ASP A 203 8.27 4.97 -0.82
N LEU A 204 9.37 5.66 -0.47
CA LEU A 204 10.11 5.41 0.75
C LEU A 204 9.29 5.71 2.01
N LEU A 205 8.49 6.78 1.99
CA LEU A 205 7.57 7.09 3.08
C LEU A 205 6.39 6.11 3.13
N ALA A 206 5.91 5.61 1.98
CA ALA A 206 4.91 4.55 1.95
C ALA A 206 5.44 3.24 2.57
N ILE A 207 6.71 2.86 2.33
CA ILE A 207 7.33 1.74 3.04
C ILE A 207 7.41 2.03 4.55
N ALA A 208 7.84 3.23 4.93
CA ALA A 208 7.93 3.61 6.35
C ALA A 208 6.57 3.53 7.05
N GLU A 209 5.48 3.90 6.38
CA GLU A 209 4.10 3.80 6.89
C GLU A 209 3.67 2.35 7.18
N GLU A 210 4.19 1.34 6.47
CA GLU A 210 3.85 -0.06 6.72
C GLU A 210 4.24 -0.53 8.13
N ALA A 211 5.12 0.21 8.80
CA ALA A 211 5.46 0.07 10.21
C ALA A 211 4.29 0.00 11.18
N PHE A 212 3.16 0.63 10.83
CA PHE A 212 1.94 0.63 11.65
C PHE A 212 1.15 -0.66 11.49
N GLN A 213 1.31 -1.35 10.36
CA GLN A 213 0.55 -2.55 10.03
C GLN A 213 1.35 -3.83 10.28
N ARG A 214 2.67 -3.80 10.07
CA ARG A 214 3.54 -4.97 10.19
C ARG A 214 4.99 -4.60 10.51
N PRO A 215 5.79 -5.54 11.03
CA PRO A 215 7.24 -5.41 11.06
C PRO A 215 7.83 -5.26 9.65
N PHE A 216 8.96 -4.56 9.55
CA PHE A 216 9.73 -4.50 8.31
C PHE A 216 10.30 -5.87 7.96
N SER A 217 10.27 -6.18 6.68
CA SER A 217 10.79 -7.40 6.06
C SER A 217 12.11 -7.13 5.37
N VAL A 218 12.83 -8.19 5.01
CA VAL A 218 14.07 -8.10 4.21
C VAL A 218 13.83 -7.36 2.89
N LYS A 219 12.64 -7.50 2.30
CA LYS A 219 12.26 -6.79 1.08
C LYS A 219 12.20 -5.28 1.30
N ASP A 220 11.71 -4.81 2.44
CA ASP A 220 11.61 -3.37 2.74
C ASP A 220 12.99 -2.74 2.92
N VAL A 221 13.92 -3.49 3.52
CA VAL A 221 15.33 -3.09 3.66
C VAL A 221 16.01 -3.00 2.29
N LEU A 222 15.76 -3.98 1.41
CA LEU A 222 16.23 -3.98 0.03
C LEU A 222 15.66 -2.82 -0.78
N ASP A 223 14.36 -2.58 -0.69
CA ASP A 223 13.68 -1.46 -1.36
C ASP A 223 14.30 -0.12 -0.92
N LEU A 224 14.55 0.07 0.37
CA LEU A 224 15.26 1.26 0.87
C LEU A 224 16.67 1.36 0.30
N ALA A 225 17.46 0.28 0.36
CA ALA A 225 18.85 0.28 -0.10
C ALA A 225 18.97 0.63 -1.59
N LEU A 226 18.14 0.02 -2.43
CA LEU A 226 18.17 0.22 -3.88
C LEU A 226 17.66 1.61 -4.26
N ALA A 227 16.58 2.08 -3.63
CA ALA A 227 16.04 3.41 -3.88
C ALA A 227 17.03 4.51 -3.46
N LEU A 228 17.63 4.43 -2.25
CA LEU A 228 18.60 5.43 -1.75
C LEU A 228 19.84 5.57 -2.62
N ASN A 229 20.26 4.49 -3.27
CA ASN A 229 21.45 4.46 -4.11
C ASN A 229 21.12 4.71 -5.60
N SER A 230 19.87 5.03 -5.93
CA SER A 230 19.44 5.30 -7.31
C SER A 230 19.77 6.75 -7.74
N PRO A 231 20.06 7.01 -9.02
CA PRO A 231 20.38 8.36 -9.53
C PRO A 231 19.27 9.41 -9.35
N GLY A 232 18.04 9.00 -9.08
CA GLY A 232 16.89 9.88 -8.85
C GLY A 232 16.55 10.12 -7.39
N CYS A 233 17.29 9.51 -6.45
CA CYS A 233 17.00 9.66 -5.03
C CYS A 233 17.25 11.11 -4.57
N PRO A 234 16.30 11.74 -3.88
CA PRO A 234 16.53 13.05 -3.26
C PRO A 234 17.68 13.01 -2.24
N PRO A 235 18.32 14.16 -1.97
CA PRO A 235 19.34 14.25 -0.93
C PRO A 235 18.80 13.78 0.43
N PRO A 236 19.60 13.11 1.28
CA PRO A 236 19.18 12.65 2.60
C PRO A 236 18.52 13.70 3.49
N ALA A 237 18.92 14.97 3.36
CA ALA A 237 18.30 16.08 4.08
C ALA A 237 16.84 16.32 3.66
N ALA A 238 16.55 16.28 2.36
CA ALA A 238 15.20 16.43 1.85
C ALA A 238 14.30 15.25 2.27
N LEU A 239 14.84 14.03 2.24
CA LEU A 239 14.12 12.85 2.75
C LEU A 239 13.84 12.94 4.25
N ALA A 240 14.82 13.37 5.06
CA ALA A 240 14.62 13.55 6.50
C ALA A 240 13.59 14.65 6.82
N GLU A 241 13.61 15.75 6.06
CA GLU A 241 12.61 16.82 6.19
C GLU A 241 11.21 16.33 5.80
N ALA A 242 11.08 15.59 4.69
CA ALA A 242 9.82 14.98 4.29
C ALA A 242 9.32 14.01 5.37
N ALA A 243 10.19 13.14 5.90
CA ALA A 243 9.83 12.23 6.97
C ALA A 243 9.35 12.96 8.25
N ASP A 244 9.96 14.10 8.59
CA ASP A 244 9.50 14.93 9.71
C ASP A 244 8.12 15.54 9.41
N ARG A 245 7.97 16.15 8.24
CA ARG A 245 6.71 16.78 7.77
C ARG A 245 5.55 15.80 7.75
N TYR A 246 5.78 14.59 7.28
CA TYR A 246 4.79 13.50 7.23
C TYR A 246 4.68 12.69 8.52
N ARG A 247 5.47 13.04 9.56
CA ARG A 247 5.49 12.40 10.88
C ARG A 247 5.87 10.91 10.85
N LEU A 248 6.72 10.55 9.89
CA LEU A 248 7.25 9.20 9.64
C LEU A 248 8.75 9.07 9.94
N ALA A 249 9.36 10.11 10.51
CA ALA A 249 10.76 10.07 10.89
C ALA A 249 11.12 8.91 11.86
N PRO A 250 10.29 8.55 12.88
CA PRO A 250 10.58 7.39 13.73
C PRO A 250 10.63 6.07 12.95
N GLU A 251 9.70 5.87 12.02
CA GLU A 251 9.57 4.66 11.22
C GLU A 251 10.70 4.55 10.21
N LEU A 252 10.99 5.63 9.49
CA LEU A 252 12.10 5.67 8.55
C LEU A 252 13.45 5.50 9.27
N LEU A 253 13.61 6.08 10.47
CA LEU A 253 14.81 5.85 11.29
C LEU A 253 14.96 4.37 11.65
N ARG A 254 13.87 3.69 12.00
CA ARG A 254 13.88 2.25 12.31
C ARG A 254 14.29 1.42 11.09
N LEU A 255 13.72 1.70 9.92
CA LEU A 255 14.09 1.02 8.67
C LEU A 255 15.55 1.28 8.29
N SER A 256 16.00 2.54 8.36
CA SER A 256 17.39 2.93 8.11
C SER A 256 18.38 2.25 9.07
N ARG A 257 17.99 2.00 10.33
CA ARG A 257 18.83 1.24 11.27
C ARG A 257 18.97 -0.21 10.84
N THR A 258 17.87 -0.85 10.48
CA THR A 258 17.89 -2.23 9.96
C THR A 258 18.78 -2.34 8.72
N LEU A 259 18.74 -1.35 7.81
CA LEU A 259 19.66 -1.31 6.67
C LEU A 259 21.13 -1.16 7.09
N HIS A 260 21.43 -0.26 8.03
CA HIS A 260 22.81 -0.06 8.51
C HIS A 260 23.38 -1.30 9.20
N ASP A 261 22.56 -2.02 9.97
CA ASP A 261 22.94 -3.27 10.62
C ASP A 261 23.09 -4.43 9.60
N THR A 262 22.57 -4.25 8.38
CA THR A 262 22.74 -5.20 7.27
C THR A 262 24.06 -4.92 6.53
N HIS A 263 25.18 -5.40 7.08
CA HIS A 263 26.53 -5.13 6.55
C HIS A 263 26.75 -5.53 5.08
N ALA A 264 25.94 -6.44 4.53
CA ALA A 264 25.96 -6.83 3.12
C ALA A 264 25.43 -5.75 2.16
N LEU A 265 24.77 -4.70 2.67
CA LEU A 265 24.19 -3.59 1.90
C LEU A 265 24.70 -2.23 2.40
N PRO A 266 26.00 -1.92 2.27
CA PRO A 266 26.52 -0.64 2.70
C PRO A 266 25.90 0.51 1.89
N SER A 267 25.48 1.58 2.59
CA SER A 267 24.96 2.79 1.94
C SER A 267 25.39 4.05 2.72
N PRO A 268 26.38 4.80 2.21
CA PRO A 268 26.79 6.08 2.81
C PRO A 268 25.64 7.10 2.86
N VAL A 269 24.72 7.00 1.89
CA VAL A 269 23.49 7.81 1.84
C VAL A 269 22.60 7.50 3.05
N ASN A 270 22.43 6.21 3.37
CA ASN A 270 21.70 5.78 4.56
C ASN A 270 22.39 6.22 5.86
N ASP A 271 23.72 6.15 5.96
CA ASP A 271 24.46 6.59 7.16
C ASP A 271 24.24 8.09 7.44
N ARG A 272 24.19 8.89 6.37
CA ARG A 272 23.84 10.30 6.48
C ARG A 272 22.38 10.49 6.89
N LEU A 273 21.46 9.77 6.27
CA LEU A 273 20.03 9.81 6.57
C LEU A 273 19.75 9.44 8.04
N LEU A 274 20.37 8.37 8.54
CA LEU A 274 20.33 7.92 9.93
C LEU A 274 20.65 9.05 10.91
N THR A 275 21.72 9.79 10.63
CA THR A 275 22.15 10.91 11.48
C THR A 275 21.10 12.02 11.49
N LEU A 276 20.55 12.36 10.32
CA LEU A 276 19.58 13.44 10.14
C LEU A 276 18.21 13.12 10.75
N LEU A 277 17.81 11.85 10.76
CA LEU A 277 16.51 11.41 11.28
C LEU A 277 16.43 11.39 12.82
N ARG A 278 17.57 11.35 13.54
CA ARG A 278 17.58 11.22 15.02
C ARG A 278 16.76 12.30 15.73
N GLY A 279 16.94 13.56 15.34
CA GLY A 279 16.22 14.70 15.94
C GLY A 279 14.71 14.66 15.65
N PRO A 280 14.30 14.64 14.37
CA PRO A 280 12.90 14.45 13.96
C PRO A 280 12.21 13.25 14.62
N ALA A 281 12.86 12.08 14.64
CA ALA A 281 12.31 10.87 15.24
C ALA A 281 12.08 11.03 16.76
N ALA A 282 13.03 11.64 17.48
CA ALA A 282 12.88 11.88 18.91
C ALA A 282 11.69 12.81 19.21
N ARG A 283 11.49 13.87 18.42
CA ARG A 283 10.32 14.76 18.53
C ARG A 283 9.03 14.02 18.23
N GLY A 284 8.95 13.29 17.12
CA GLY A 284 7.76 12.53 16.74
C GLY A 284 7.35 11.51 17.82
N LEU A 285 8.31 10.79 18.40
CA LEU A 285 8.04 9.87 19.52
C LEU A 285 7.62 10.57 20.81
N ALA A 286 8.11 11.78 21.07
CA ALA A 286 7.67 12.57 22.23
C ALA A 286 6.24 13.08 22.04
N GLU A 287 5.89 13.55 20.85
CA GLU A 287 4.55 14.01 20.50
C GLU A 287 3.51 12.88 20.60
N ARG A 288 3.83 11.68 20.12
CA ARG A 288 2.94 10.51 20.23
C ARG A 288 2.69 10.12 21.69
N ARG A 289 3.75 10.05 22.50
CA ARG A 289 3.62 9.81 23.95
C ARG A 289 2.77 10.87 24.66
N ALA A 290 2.89 12.14 24.26
CA ALA A 290 2.06 13.21 24.80
C ALA A 290 0.57 13.06 24.42
N ARG A 291 0.27 12.56 23.21
CA ARG A 291 -1.10 12.27 22.75
C ARG A 291 -1.71 11.05 23.43
N GLU A 292 -0.94 9.98 23.58
CA GLU A 292 -1.37 8.76 24.28
C GLU A 292 -1.72 9.04 25.75
N ALA A 293 -1.06 10.03 26.37
CA ALA A 293 -1.36 10.46 27.73
C ALA A 293 -2.59 11.38 27.85
N ALA A 294 -3.13 11.88 26.73
CA ALA A 294 -4.34 12.71 26.75
C ALA A 294 -5.58 11.83 26.98
N PRO A 295 -6.59 12.32 27.74
CA PRO A 295 -7.81 11.55 27.98
C PRO A 295 -8.51 11.23 26.65
N PRO A 296 -9.05 10.00 26.48
CA PRO A 296 -9.77 9.63 25.28
C PRO A 296 -11.00 10.53 25.12
N GLU A 297 -11.25 11.01 23.91
CA GLU A 297 -12.48 11.74 23.64
C GLU A 297 -13.69 10.80 23.82
N PRO A 298 -14.78 11.27 24.47
CA PRO A 298 -15.95 10.44 24.70
C PRO A 298 -16.58 9.98 23.39
N GLU A 299 -16.90 8.68 23.33
CA GLU A 299 -17.53 8.03 22.18
C GLU A 299 -18.95 8.59 21.99
N ARG A 300 -19.17 9.32 20.89
CA ARG A 300 -20.49 9.90 20.56
C ARG A 300 -21.31 8.92 19.72
N ALA A 301 -22.64 9.00 19.87
CA ALA A 301 -23.61 8.21 19.12
C ALA A 301 -23.42 8.32 17.59
N TRP A 302 -23.69 7.23 16.87
CA TRP A 302 -23.24 7.00 15.50
C TRP A 302 -24.13 7.70 14.47
N THR A 303 -23.61 8.74 13.82
CA THR A 303 -24.09 9.26 12.53
C THR A 303 -22.90 9.59 11.63
N ARG A 304 -23.12 9.88 10.34
CA ARG A 304 -22.07 10.20 9.35
C ARG A 304 -21.10 11.27 9.84
N GLU A 305 -21.59 12.39 10.38
CA GLU A 305 -20.71 13.44 10.88
C GLU A 305 -19.82 12.97 12.05
N PRO A 306 -20.32 12.30 13.11
CA PRO A 306 -19.50 11.70 14.16
C PRO A 306 -18.41 10.73 13.66
N CYS A 307 -18.69 9.83 12.73
CA CYS A 307 -17.67 8.91 12.21
C CYS A 307 -16.59 9.65 11.38
N LEU A 308 -17.01 10.57 10.51
CA LEU A 308 -16.07 11.39 9.73
C LEU A 308 -15.25 12.35 10.62
N ASN A 309 -15.86 12.89 11.68
CA ASN A 309 -15.19 13.80 12.60
C ASN A 309 -14.28 13.06 13.60
N SER A 310 -14.56 11.80 13.93
CA SER A 310 -13.75 11.01 14.90
C SER A 310 -12.56 10.29 14.27
N GLY A 311 -12.43 10.31 12.94
CA GLY A 311 -11.30 9.70 12.23
C GLY A 311 -11.27 8.17 12.27
N ARG A 312 -12.41 7.52 12.59
CA ARG A 312 -12.54 6.07 12.53
C ARG A 312 -12.95 5.63 11.12
N SER A 313 -12.45 4.45 10.72
CA SER A 313 -12.82 3.83 9.45
C SER A 313 -14.22 3.22 9.50
N LEU A 314 -14.95 3.34 8.39
CA LEU A 314 -16.19 2.63 8.11
C LEU A 314 -15.96 1.69 6.94
N HIS A 315 -16.28 0.41 7.12
CA HIS A 315 -16.14 -0.63 6.11
C HIS A 315 -17.48 -0.93 5.47
N GLY A 316 -17.51 -1.12 4.16
CA GLY A 316 -18.71 -1.46 3.41
C GLY A 316 -18.97 -2.95 3.39
N LEU A 317 -20.03 -3.41 4.06
CA LEU A 317 -20.56 -4.76 3.90
C LEU A 317 -21.50 -4.78 2.68
N ARG A 318 -21.08 -5.47 1.61
CA ARG A 318 -21.83 -5.49 0.34
C ARG A 318 -23.23 -6.09 0.50
N LEU A 319 -24.23 -5.42 -0.09
CA LEU A 319 -25.62 -5.85 -0.06
C LEU A 319 -26.02 -6.51 -1.40
N PRO A 320 -26.37 -7.82 -1.40
CA PRO A 320 -26.72 -8.57 -2.61
C PRO A 320 -28.20 -8.33 -2.97
N ALA A 321 -28.55 -7.12 -3.39
CA ALA A 321 -29.97 -6.78 -3.58
C ALA A 321 -30.40 -6.55 -5.04
N GLY A 322 -29.51 -6.61 -6.04
CA GLY A 322 -29.89 -6.46 -7.45
C GLY A 322 -28.72 -6.15 -8.37
N PRO A 323 -28.95 -5.58 -9.57
CA PRO A 323 -27.87 -5.23 -10.50
C PRO A 323 -26.88 -4.28 -9.82
N THR A 324 -25.59 -4.49 -10.07
CA THR A 324 -24.56 -3.57 -9.59
C THR A 324 -24.83 -2.21 -10.24
N PRO A 325 -24.85 -1.11 -9.45
CA PRO A 325 -25.01 0.23 -10.00
C PRO A 325 -23.97 0.50 -11.10
N GLY A 326 -24.32 1.34 -12.08
CA GLY A 326 -23.44 1.68 -13.20
C GLY A 326 -22.45 2.81 -12.85
N PRO A 327 -21.51 3.11 -13.76
CA PRO A 327 -20.51 4.17 -13.57
C PRO A 327 -21.12 5.56 -13.35
N ASP A 328 -22.33 5.80 -13.85
CA ASP A 328 -23.05 7.07 -13.69
C ASP A 328 -23.78 7.21 -12.34
N THR A 329 -23.62 6.24 -11.44
CA THR A 329 -24.28 6.26 -10.12
C THR A 329 -23.60 7.30 -9.22
N GLU A 330 -24.35 8.32 -8.83
CA GLU A 330 -23.91 9.28 -7.82
C GLU A 330 -23.63 8.58 -6.48
N VAL A 331 -22.50 8.94 -5.85
CA VAL A 331 -22.17 8.47 -4.51
C VAL A 331 -23.11 9.11 -3.50
N CYS A 332 -23.83 8.28 -2.75
CA CYS A 332 -24.79 8.73 -1.78
C CYS A 332 -24.69 7.94 -0.48
N PHE A 333 -24.47 8.67 0.62
CA PHE A 333 -24.67 8.14 1.97
C PHE A 333 -26.11 8.39 2.39
N HIS A 334 -26.85 7.31 2.63
CA HIS A 334 -28.24 7.35 3.06
C HIS A 334 -28.38 6.85 4.49
N PRO A 335 -28.60 7.74 5.48
CA PRO A 335 -28.86 7.34 6.85
C PRO A 335 -30.26 6.72 6.98
N PHE A 336 -30.36 5.68 7.80
CA PHE A 336 -31.62 5.06 8.21
C PHE A 336 -31.53 4.67 9.69
N ALA A 337 -32.65 4.22 10.27
CA ALA A 337 -32.84 3.97 11.71
C ALA A 337 -31.55 3.79 12.52
N ASP A 338 -30.84 2.67 12.31
CA ASP A 338 -29.64 2.30 13.07
C ASP A 338 -28.40 2.12 12.18
N GLY A 339 -28.36 2.77 11.01
CA GLY A 339 -27.24 2.54 10.08
C GLY A 339 -27.12 3.53 8.93
N VAL A 340 -26.11 3.30 8.10
CA VAL A 340 -25.82 4.10 6.92
C VAL A 340 -25.64 3.18 5.73
N LEU A 341 -26.43 3.41 4.68
CA LEU A 341 -26.22 2.82 3.37
C LEU A 341 -25.27 3.70 2.57
N LEU A 342 -24.28 3.09 1.93
CA LEU A 342 -23.50 3.71 0.87
C LEU A 342 -23.98 3.16 -0.47
N ARG A 343 -24.38 4.05 -1.36
CA ARG A 343 -24.67 3.74 -2.77
C ARG A 343 -23.57 4.37 -3.60
N CYS A 344 -22.92 3.60 -4.46
CA CYS A 344 -21.82 4.09 -5.29
C CYS A 344 -21.70 3.27 -6.59
N PRO A 345 -20.83 3.69 -7.54
CA PRO A 345 -20.67 3.00 -8.83
C PRO A 345 -20.32 1.51 -8.80
N VAL A 346 -19.89 0.97 -7.66
CA VAL A 346 -19.47 -0.43 -7.51
C VAL A 346 -20.43 -1.28 -6.68
N GLY A 347 -21.49 -0.69 -6.14
CA GLY A 347 -22.42 -1.43 -5.30
C GLY A 347 -23.23 -0.58 -4.34
N ASP A 348 -24.09 -1.28 -3.62
CA ASP A 348 -24.73 -0.77 -2.42
C ASP A 348 -24.14 -1.53 -1.21
N PHE A 349 -23.77 -0.79 -0.17
CA PHE A 349 -23.07 -1.28 1.00
C PHE A 349 -23.77 -0.81 2.27
N LEU A 350 -23.79 -1.66 3.30
CA LEU A 350 -24.03 -1.24 4.67
C LEU A 350 -22.69 -0.81 5.27
N MET A 351 -22.58 0.43 5.73
CA MET A 351 -21.36 0.92 6.37
C MET A 351 -21.32 0.48 7.83
N VAL A 352 -20.23 -0.18 8.23
CA VAL A 352 -20.05 -0.77 9.57
C VAL A 352 -18.71 -0.37 10.17
N GLY A 353 -18.68 -0.18 11.49
CA GLY A 353 -17.45 0.16 12.23
C GLY A 353 -16.72 -1.06 12.82
N THR A 354 -17.28 -2.26 12.68
CA THR A 354 -16.77 -3.51 13.28
C THR A 354 -16.88 -4.67 12.30
N GLU A 355 -16.01 -5.66 12.48
CA GLU A 355 -15.99 -6.88 11.65
C GLU A 355 -17.28 -7.70 11.79
N LEU A 356 -17.81 -7.79 13.02
CA LEU A 356 -19.07 -8.48 13.28
C LEU A 356 -20.23 -7.50 13.16
N VAL A 357 -21.22 -7.89 12.37
CA VAL A 357 -22.42 -7.09 12.08
C VAL A 357 -23.64 -7.85 12.56
N ASP A 358 -24.51 -7.19 13.31
CA ASP A 358 -25.78 -7.78 13.75
C ASP A 358 -26.64 -8.16 12.52
N PRO A 359 -27.09 -9.43 12.40
CA PRO A 359 -28.00 -9.84 11.34
C PRO A 359 -29.24 -8.96 11.19
N ALA A 360 -29.77 -8.41 12.29
CA ALA A 360 -30.92 -7.50 12.27
C ALA A 360 -30.60 -6.18 11.56
N ALA A 361 -29.41 -5.61 11.80
CA ALA A 361 -28.95 -4.40 11.11
C ALA A 361 -28.77 -4.65 9.60
N TYR A 362 -28.20 -5.81 9.24
CA TYR A 362 -28.09 -6.24 7.84
C TYR A 362 -29.45 -6.39 7.16
N HIS A 363 -30.43 -7.00 7.84
CA HIS A 363 -31.79 -7.16 7.30
C HIS A 363 -32.50 -5.82 7.15
N ALA A 364 -32.36 -4.91 8.12
CA ALA A 364 -32.90 -3.55 8.04
C ALA A 364 -32.30 -2.78 6.85
N ALA A 365 -31.00 -2.90 6.61
CA ALA A 365 -30.31 -2.30 5.46
C ALA A 365 -30.87 -2.82 4.13
N LEU A 366 -31.14 -4.12 4.01
CA LEU A 366 -31.76 -4.72 2.81
C LEU A 366 -33.19 -4.21 2.58
N VAL A 367 -34.00 -4.09 3.63
CA VAL A 367 -35.36 -3.53 3.55
C VAL A 367 -35.32 -2.09 3.06
N GLU A 368 -34.43 -1.28 3.63
CA GLU A 368 -34.28 0.13 3.28
C GLU A 368 -33.79 0.31 1.83
N LEU A 369 -32.82 -0.49 1.39
CA LEU A 369 -32.33 -0.46 0.03
C LEU A 369 -33.43 -0.76 -1.00
N ARG A 370 -34.30 -1.74 -0.72
CA ARG A 370 -35.48 -2.02 -1.57
C ARG A 370 -36.43 -0.83 -1.63
N ARG A 371 -36.69 -0.17 -0.49
CA ARG A 371 -37.54 1.02 -0.41
C ARG A 371 -37.00 2.14 -1.30
N LEU A 372 -35.70 2.44 -1.22
CA LEU A 372 -35.05 3.47 -2.04
C LEU A 372 -35.14 3.19 -3.53
N ARG A 373 -34.96 1.93 -3.94
CA ARG A 373 -35.06 1.53 -5.34
C ARG A 373 -36.49 1.65 -5.87
N ALA A 374 -37.48 1.28 -5.08
CA ALA A 374 -38.89 1.48 -5.43
C ALA A 374 -39.24 2.96 -5.65
N LEU A 375 -38.68 3.86 -4.83
CA LEU A 375 -38.87 5.30 -4.98
C LEU A 375 -38.21 5.86 -6.26
N ASN A 376 -37.04 5.35 -6.62
CA ASN A 376 -36.32 5.80 -7.82
C ASN A 376 -36.92 5.23 -9.11
N GLY A 377 -37.39 3.98 -9.11
CA GLY A 377 -38.07 3.36 -10.25
C GLY A 377 -39.50 3.89 -10.49
N ALA A 378 -40.06 4.61 -9.53
CA ALA A 378 -41.36 5.28 -9.65
C ALA A 378 -41.26 6.75 -10.13
N ARG A 379 -40.04 7.27 -10.38
CA ARG A 379 -39.87 8.55 -11.05
C ARG A 379 -40.07 8.33 -12.55
N PRO A 380 -41.10 8.95 -13.17
CA PRO A 380 -41.44 8.74 -14.58
C PRO A 380 -40.36 9.23 -15.54
#